data_AF-A0AAP9WCZ9-F1
#
_entry.id   AF-A0AAP9WCZ9-F1
#
_cell.length_a   1.000
_cell.length_b   1.000
_cell.length_c   1.000
_cell.angle_alpha   90.00
_cell.angle_beta   90.00
_cell.angle_gamma   90.00
#
_symmetry.space_group_name_H-M   'P 1'
#
loop_
_entity.id
_entity.type
_entity.pdbx_description
1 polymer ?
#
loop_
_entity_poly.entity_id
_entity_poly.type
_entity_poly.pdbx_seq_one_letter_code
_entity_poly.pdbx_strand_id
1 'polypeptide(L)'
;MEISFVDFYNKNNISPVRQNITDLEKHYYRRESLYISLGILPGYINNKKVIEFGPGSGHNAVYTVSLSPKLYTLVDGSKVGFEATKERFRDQNNIEVIHTLFQDFNTEIKYELVIAEGCLPGQNEPLFLLDHICKFVEKNGIFLITTVGSVSYFTETLRRLIRDRFFSQNEPVEKQLKLLIPIYQPHLNTLINMSRPVEDWILDSIIQPLQHVKLLSIPDVMNHLDGRFEVLGSSPKFIEDWRWYKDINSKTKGYNQVALDSYYRKNLNFLDYRFRFIEHSKEFGMNLEELCDETWTIMCSIEKNENNGGWDRLFENLSSIHDLILQPAPETAKALEEVTIWLKDGDLNNPLPRFSNWWGRGQQYLSLINNQ
;
A
#
# COMPACT_ATOMS: atom_id res chain seq x y z
N MET A 1 4.87 15.86 -18.76
CA MET A 1 4.32 14.57 -18.33
C MET A 1 3.92 14.77 -16.89
N GLU A 2 2.67 14.47 -16.52
CA GLU A 2 2.17 14.68 -15.16
C GLU A 2 2.81 13.66 -14.21
N ILE A 3 3.29 14.10 -13.05
CA ILE A 3 3.92 13.28 -12.02
C ILE A 3 2.82 12.81 -11.06
N SER A 4 2.54 11.50 -11.07
CA SER A 4 1.54 10.87 -10.22
C SER A 4 1.73 11.24 -8.76
N PHE A 5 0.60 11.46 -8.07
CA PHE A 5 0.52 12.02 -6.72
C PHE A 5 1.05 13.45 -6.55
N VAL A 6 2.29 13.74 -6.91
CA VAL A 6 2.94 15.05 -6.66
C VAL A 6 2.15 16.19 -7.30
N ASP A 7 1.78 16.05 -8.59
CA ASP A 7 1.05 17.10 -9.29
C ASP A 7 -0.37 17.24 -8.74
N PHE A 8 -1.04 16.13 -8.44
CA PHE A 8 -2.38 16.13 -7.83
C PHE A 8 -2.38 16.79 -6.44
N TYR A 9 -1.41 16.45 -5.59
CA TYR A 9 -1.28 16.99 -4.24
C TYR A 9 -0.95 18.48 -4.26
N ASN A 10 0.01 18.89 -5.10
CA ASN A 10 0.38 20.30 -5.21
C ASN A 10 -0.77 21.14 -5.78
N LYS A 11 -1.47 20.65 -6.82
CA LYS A 11 -2.60 21.34 -7.45
C LYS A 11 -3.76 21.58 -6.48
N ASN A 12 -4.04 20.60 -5.62
CA ASN A 12 -5.17 20.66 -4.68
C ASN A 12 -4.74 21.06 -3.25
N ASN A 13 -3.46 21.38 -3.03
CA ASN A 13 -2.87 21.69 -1.72
C ASN A 13 -3.15 20.62 -0.65
N ILE A 14 -3.05 19.34 -1.03
CA ILE A 14 -3.35 18.18 -0.20
C ILE A 14 -2.04 17.63 0.39
N SER A 15 -2.09 17.20 1.65
CA SER A 15 -1.09 16.29 2.24
C SER A 15 -1.87 15.14 2.89
N PRO A 16 -2.13 14.04 2.17
CA PRO A 16 -3.19 13.13 2.57
C PRO A 16 -2.73 12.13 3.64
N VAL A 17 -1.54 12.32 4.20
CA VAL A 17 -0.96 11.47 5.27
C VAL A 17 -1.00 12.15 6.63
N ARG A 18 -1.89 13.13 6.83
CA ARG A 18 -2.16 13.67 8.17
C ARG A 18 -2.70 12.54 9.05
N GLN A 19 -2.11 12.41 10.23
CA GLN A 19 -2.55 11.43 11.22
C GLN A 19 -2.87 12.13 12.52
N ASN A 20 -3.90 11.63 13.21
CA ASN A 20 -4.12 12.02 14.60
C ASN A 20 -3.09 11.31 15.51
N ILE A 21 -2.02 12.03 15.86
CA ILE A 21 -0.97 11.57 16.80
C ILE A 21 -1.07 12.24 18.19
N THR A 22 -2.26 12.71 18.58
CA THR A 22 -2.47 13.34 19.89
C THR A 22 -2.06 12.44 21.05
N ASP A 23 -2.28 11.13 20.90
CA ASP A 23 -1.75 10.09 21.78
C ASP A 23 -0.42 9.55 21.20
N LEU A 24 0.68 10.20 21.59
CA LEU A 24 2.02 9.89 21.08
C LEU A 24 2.49 8.49 21.52
N GLU A 25 2.12 8.06 22.72
CA GLU A 25 2.48 6.74 23.26
C GLU A 25 1.83 5.63 22.42
N LYS A 26 0.52 5.75 22.15
CA LYS A 26 -0.18 4.82 21.26
C LYS A 26 0.39 4.83 19.84
N HIS A 27 0.77 5.99 19.32
CA HIS A 27 1.45 6.08 18.02
C HIS A 27 2.78 5.31 18.04
N TYR A 28 3.60 5.49 19.07
CA TYR A 28 4.88 4.81 19.23
C TYR A 28 4.70 3.29 19.34
N TYR A 29 3.74 2.79 20.13
CA TYR A 29 3.47 1.35 20.21
C TYR A 29 3.08 0.73 18.87
N ARG A 30 2.31 1.45 18.05
CA ARG A 30 1.95 0.99 16.70
C ARG A 30 3.17 0.90 15.79
N ARG A 31 4.03 1.92 15.81
CA ARG A 31 5.25 1.96 14.99
C ARG A 31 6.29 0.94 15.44
N GLU A 32 6.48 0.79 16.76
CA GLU A 32 7.33 -0.25 17.35
C GLU A 32 6.86 -1.65 16.95
N SER A 33 5.56 -1.92 17.11
CA SER A 33 4.96 -3.22 16.73
C SER A 33 5.17 -3.52 15.25
N LEU A 34 5.04 -2.52 14.39
CA LEU A 34 5.32 -2.65 12.96
C LEU A 34 6.79 -2.99 12.70
N TYR A 35 7.73 -2.25 13.28
CA TYR A 35 9.17 -2.51 13.08
C TYR A 35 9.56 -3.91 13.56
N ILE A 36 9.10 -4.32 14.75
CA ILE A 36 9.33 -5.68 15.26
C ILE A 36 8.70 -6.73 14.33
N SER A 37 7.52 -6.45 13.76
CA SER A 37 6.90 -7.38 12.80
C SER A 37 7.72 -7.59 11.53
N LEU A 38 8.46 -6.56 11.14
CA LEU A 38 9.37 -6.51 10.00
C LEU A 38 10.79 -6.96 10.34
N GLY A 39 11.03 -7.51 11.54
CA GLY A 39 12.36 -7.95 11.97
C GLY A 39 13.34 -6.80 12.26
N ILE A 40 12.85 -5.57 12.39
CA ILE A 40 13.65 -4.38 12.71
C ILE A 40 13.50 -4.11 14.21
N LEU A 41 14.57 -4.36 14.97
CA LEU A 41 14.58 -4.04 16.40
C LEU A 41 14.78 -2.53 16.59
N PRO A 42 14.04 -1.85 17.49
CA PRO A 42 14.23 -0.42 17.73
C PRO A 42 15.68 -0.03 18.05
N GLY A 43 16.38 -0.86 18.83
CA GLY A 43 17.79 -0.66 19.16
C GLY A 43 18.76 -0.76 17.96
N TYR A 44 18.34 -1.34 16.83
CA TYR A 44 19.14 -1.36 15.59
C TYR A 44 19.30 0.04 15.02
N ILE A 45 18.29 0.91 15.14
CA ILE A 45 18.21 2.23 14.51
C ILE A 45 19.10 3.26 15.22
N ASN A 46 19.34 3.07 16.51
CA ASN A 46 20.20 3.94 17.29
C ASN A 46 21.59 4.06 16.66
N ASN A 47 22.04 5.30 16.45
CA ASN A 47 23.33 5.64 15.83
C ASN A 47 23.51 5.07 14.39
N LYS A 48 22.42 4.83 13.64
CA LYS A 48 22.46 4.47 12.20
C LYS A 48 22.18 5.64 11.27
N LYS A 49 22.62 5.52 10.02
CA LYS A 49 22.14 6.40 8.93
C LYS A 49 20.83 5.80 8.41
N VAL A 50 19.77 6.59 8.46
CA VAL A 50 18.45 6.22 7.97
C VAL A 50 18.04 7.19 6.86
N ILE A 51 17.39 6.69 5.82
CA ILE A 51 16.70 7.53 4.83
C ILE A 51 15.25 7.09 4.67
N GLU A 52 14.35 8.05 4.56
CA GLU A 52 12.94 7.82 4.25
C GLU A 52 12.52 8.63 3.03
N PHE A 53 11.97 7.92 2.05
CA PHE A 53 11.39 8.47 0.83
C PHE A 53 9.88 8.61 0.99
N GLY A 54 9.36 9.82 0.77
CA GLY A 54 7.95 10.15 0.91
C GLY A 54 7.44 10.21 2.35
N PRO A 55 8.11 10.90 3.30
CA PRO A 55 7.62 11.04 4.67
C PRO A 55 6.30 11.84 4.77
N GLY A 56 5.92 12.54 3.69
CA GLY A 56 4.74 13.38 3.62
C GLY A 56 4.79 14.46 4.70
N SER A 57 3.90 14.40 5.70
CA SER A 57 3.88 15.39 6.80
C SER A 57 4.77 15.03 8.00
N GLY A 58 5.55 13.95 7.91
CA GLY A 58 6.53 13.55 8.90
C GLY A 58 5.96 12.90 10.16
N HIS A 59 4.67 12.56 10.20
CA HIS A 59 4.03 11.97 11.40
C HIS A 59 4.65 10.61 11.76
N ASN A 60 4.82 9.71 10.80
CA ASN A 60 5.45 8.41 11.02
C ASN A 60 6.94 8.53 11.39
N ALA A 61 7.63 9.53 10.84
CA ALA A 61 9.05 9.78 11.10
C ALA A 61 9.32 10.15 12.57
N VAL A 62 8.34 10.71 13.30
CA VAL A 62 8.49 11.08 14.73
C VAL A 62 8.94 9.90 15.59
N TYR A 63 8.46 8.68 15.29
CA TYR A 63 8.90 7.49 15.99
C TYR A 63 10.36 7.13 15.65
N THR A 64 10.73 7.10 14.37
CA THR A 64 12.10 6.80 13.93
C THR A 64 13.11 7.77 14.54
N VAL A 65 12.75 9.06 14.60
CA VAL A 65 13.52 10.11 15.27
C VAL A 65 13.76 9.79 16.75
N SER A 66 12.73 9.32 17.46
CA SER A 66 12.83 8.98 18.89
C SER A 66 13.84 7.87 19.17
N LEU A 67 14.19 7.05 18.17
CA LEU A 67 15.18 5.98 18.25
C LEU A 67 16.62 6.46 18.07
N SER A 68 16.84 7.78 17.97
CA SER A 68 18.17 8.41 17.94
C SER A 68 19.09 7.93 16.81
N PRO A 69 18.67 8.01 15.53
CA PRO A 69 19.57 7.74 14.41
C PRO A 69 20.73 8.74 14.38
N LYS A 70 21.89 8.31 13.87
CA LYS A 70 23.07 9.16 13.67
C LYS A 70 22.82 10.24 12.64
N LEU A 71 22.11 9.88 11.57
CA LEU A 71 21.69 10.75 10.47
C LEU A 71 20.33 10.24 10.02
N TYR A 72 19.38 11.14 9.80
CA TYR A 72 18.09 10.81 9.22
C TYR A 72 17.75 11.75 8.07
N THR A 73 17.80 11.22 6.84
CA THR A 73 17.50 11.97 5.63
C THR A 73 16.05 11.72 5.21
N LEU A 74 15.29 12.77 4.99
CA LEU A 74 13.87 12.78 4.65
C LEU A 74 13.71 13.40 3.25
N VAL A 75 13.34 12.60 2.26
CA VAL A 75 13.26 13.02 0.86
C VAL A 75 11.80 13.03 0.39
N ASP A 76 11.29 14.18 -0.03
CA ASP A 76 9.93 14.32 -0.53
C ASP A 76 9.89 15.20 -1.79
N GLY A 77 9.06 14.81 -2.77
CA GLY A 77 8.82 15.59 -3.99
C GLY A 77 7.67 16.58 -3.87
N SER A 78 6.72 16.34 -2.95
CA SER A 78 5.62 17.25 -2.65
C SER A 78 6.14 18.45 -1.87
N LYS A 79 5.83 19.65 -2.35
CA LYS A 79 6.17 20.88 -1.64
C LYS A 79 5.44 20.96 -0.29
N VAL A 80 4.17 20.55 -0.27
CA VAL A 80 3.35 20.57 0.96
C VAL A 80 3.91 19.59 2.00
N GLY A 81 4.30 18.39 1.58
CA GLY A 81 4.95 17.41 2.46
C GLY A 81 6.29 17.91 2.98
N PHE A 82 7.15 18.41 2.09
CA PHE A 82 8.44 18.99 2.45
C PHE A 82 8.34 20.09 3.51
N GLU A 83 7.50 21.11 3.31
CA GLU A 83 7.37 22.21 4.27
C GLU A 83 6.84 21.74 5.63
N ALA A 84 5.86 20.83 5.64
CA ALA A 84 5.31 20.27 6.88
C ALA A 84 6.35 19.45 7.65
N THR A 85 7.15 18.65 6.95
CA THR A 85 8.22 17.83 7.54
C THR A 85 9.36 18.71 8.04
N LYS A 86 9.77 19.72 7.27
CA LYS A 86 10.81 20.67 7.65
C LYS A 86 10.45 21.44 8.91
N GLU A 87 9.22 21.94 9.00
CA GLU A 87 8.74 22.64 10.20
C GLU A 87 8.72 21.70 11.42
N ARG A 88 8.27 20.45 11.24
CA ARG A 88 8.18 19.47 12.33
C ARG A 88 9.54 19.14 12.96
N PHE A 89 10.62 19.15 12.18
CA PHE A 89 11.95 18.75 12.62
C PHE A 89 12.97 19.89 12.62
N ARG A 90 12.51 21.15 12.58
CA ARG A 90 13.37 22.35 12.48
C ARG A 90 14.45 22.48 13.56
N ASP A 91 14.18 21.92 14.74
CA ASP A 91 15.05 22.01 15.93
C ASP A 91 15.98 20.78 16.08
N GLN A 92 16.06 19.91 15.06
CA GLN A 92 16.84 18.68 15.11
C GLN A 92 18.03 18.69 14.14
N ASN A 93 19.24 18.68 14.69
CA ASN A 93 20.47 18.85 13.91
C ASN A 93 20.91 17.60 13.14
N ASN A 94 20.43 16.41 13.52
CA ASN A 94 20.75 15.13 12.86
C ASN A 94 19.74 14.75 11.77
N ILE A 95 18.82 15.65 11.42
CA ILE A 95 17.79 15.43 10.41
C ILE A 95 18.01 16.35 9.22
N GLU A 96 18.01 15.76 8.03
CA GLU A 96 18.10 16.49 6.76
C GLU A 96 16.78 16.33 6.01
N VAL A 97 16.10 17.43 5.72
CA VAL A 97 14.85 17.42 4.92
C VAL A 97 15.15 17.99 3.53
N ILE A 98 14.93 17.19 2.49
CA ILE A 98 15.35 17.50 1.11
C ILE A 98 14.12 17.48 0.21
N HIS A 99 13.89 18.60 -0.49
CA HIS A 99 12.84 18.72 -1.51
C HIS A 99 13.41 18.31 -2.88
N THR A 100 13.10 17.10 -3.31
CA THR A 100 13.43 16.61 -4.66
C THR A 100 12.58 15.40 -5.03
N LEU A 101 12.43 15.13 -6.33
CA LEU A 101 11.81 13.90 -6.79
C LEU A 101 12.72 12.71 -6.48
N PHE A 102 12.12 11.53 -6.28
CA PHE A 102 12.89 10.33 -5.90
C PHE A 102 13.97 10.00 -6.92
N GLN A 103 13.63 10.01 -8.22
CA GLN A 103 14.56 9.71 -9.31
C GLN A 103 15.69 10.74 -9.50
N ASP A 104 15.50 11.96 -8.96
CA ASP A 104 16.46 13.06 -9.06
C ASP A 104 17.33 13.17 -7.81
N PHE A 105 16.96 12.48 -6.72
CA PHE A 105 17.78 12.41 -5.53
C PHE A 105 19.07 11.62 -5.80
N ASN A 106 20.21 12.17 -5.40
CA ASN A 106 21.49 11.49 -5.53
C ASN A 106 22.42 11.85 -4.38
N THR A 107 23.12 10.85 -3.86
CA THR A 107 24.13 11.01 -2.82
C THR A 107 25.07 9.80 -2.82
N GLU A 108 26.31 10.00 -2.39
CA GLU A 108 27.27 8.92 -2.16
C GLU A 108 27.01 8.16 -0.85
N ILE A 109 26.17 8.72 0.04
CA ILE A 109 25.82 8.10 1.33
C ILE A 109 24.98 6.85 1.08
N LYS A 110 25.43 5.72 1.64
CA LYS A 110 24.60 4.52 1.85
C LYS A 110 24.02 4.51 3.25
N TYR A 111 22.85 3.92 3.42
CA TYR A 111 22.09 3.93 4.65
C TYR A 111 21.87 2.50 5.14
N GLU A 112 22.00 2.29 6.45
CA GLU A 112 21.73 0.99 7.06
C GLU A 112 20.22 0.67 7.12
N LEU A 113 19.37 1.70 7.08
CA LEU A 113 17.92 1.54 6.92
C LEU A 113 17.40 2.52 5.84
N VAL A 114 16.73 1.97 4.83
CA VAL A 114 16.01 2.73 3.80
C VAL A 114 14.52 2.43 3.93
N ILE A 115 13.69 3.47 3.98
CA ILE A 115 12.24 3.38 4.17
C ILE A 115 11.54 3.98 2.94
N ALA A 116 10.62 3.23 2.34
CA ALA A 116 9.72 3.67 1.28
C ALA A 116 8.29 3.24 1.64
N GLU A 117 7.64 4.02 2.50
CA GLU A 117 6.30 3.75 3.03
C GLU A 117 5.25 4.60 2.30
N GLY A 118 4.26 3.96 1.68
CA GLY A 118 3.11 4.61 1.04
C GLY A 118 3.43 5.47 -0.19
N CYS A 119 4.58 5.27 -0.84
CA CYS A 119 5.05 6.18 -1.88
C CYS A 119 5.35 5.52 -3.25
N LEU A 120 5.54 4.20 -3.29
CA LEU A 120 5.85 3.45 -4.52
C LEU A 120 4.61 2.85 -5.22
N PRO A 121 3.66 2.21 -4.53
CA PRO A 121 2.42 1.77 -5.18
C PRO A 121 1.64 2.98 -5.73
N GLY A 122 1.04 2.83 -6.91
CA GLY A 122 0.31 3.92 -7.57
C GLY A 122 1.21 4.90 -8.33
N GLN A 123 2.49 4.58 -8.54
CA GLN A 123 3.35 5.32 -9.47
C GLN A 123 3.19 4.78 -10.90
N ASN A 124 3.56 5.57 -11.92
CA ASN A 124 3.52 5.11 -13.32
C ASN A 124 4.56 4.00 -13.59
N GLU A 125 5.77 4.16 -13.03
CA GLU A 125 6.88 3.22 -13.18
C GLU A 125 7.47 2.84 -11.81
N PRO A 126 6.72 2.09 -10.98
CA PRO A 126 7.11 1.81 -9.59
C PRO A 126 8.38 0.97 -9.49
N LEU A 127 8.62 0.03 -10.42
CA LEU A 127 9.83 -0.81 -10.42
C LEU A 127 11.10 -0.02 -10.78
N PHE A 128 10.99 1.01 -11.63
CA PHE A 128 12.11 1.90 -11.93
C PHE A 128 12.50 2.71 -10.68
N LEU A 129 11.51 3.26 -9.98
CA LEU A 129 11.73 3.98 -8.73
C LEU A 129 12.27 3.07 -7.62
N LEU A 130 11.77 1.83 -7.55
CA LEU A 130 12.29 0.79 -6.66
C LEU A 130 13.79 0.56 -6.89
N ASP A 131 14.22 0.37 -8.14
CA ASP A 131 15.65 0.21 -8.45
C ASP A 131 16.48 1.43 -8.08
N HIS A 132 15.94 2.63 -8.26
CA HIS A 132 16.60 3.85 -7.85
C HIS A 132 16.79 3.87 -6.32
N ILE A 133 15.73 3.65 -5.55
CA ILE A 133 15.76 3.69 -4.07
C ILE A 133 16.69 2.61 -3.50
N CYS A 134 16.66 1.39 -4.05
CA CYS A 134 17.50 0.28 -3.58
C CYS A 134 19.00 0.57 -3.67
N LYS A 135 19.45 1.51 -4.52
CA LYS A 135 20.87 1.89 -4.61
C LYS A 135 21.38 2.52 -3.32
N PHE A 136 20.51 3.08 -2.48
CA PHE A 136 20.93 3.75 -1.25
C PHE A 136 21.08 2.81 -0.06
N VAL A 137 20.69 1.53 -0.19
CA VAL A 137 20.79 0.55 0.88
C VAL A 137 22.25 0.09 1.00
N GLU A 138 22.83 0.21 2.19
CA GLU A 138 24.16 -0.32 2.48
C GLU A 138 24.17 -1.86 2.41
N LYS A 139 25.34 -2.46 2.20
CA LYS A 139 25.50 -3.92 2.28
C LYS A 139 25.08 -4.42 3.66
N ASN A 140 24.24 -5.46 3.72
CA ASN A 140 23.57 -5.94 4.93
C ASN A 140 22.64 -4.91 5.61
N GLY A 141 22.35 -3.79 4.95
CA GLY A 141 21.33 -2.84 5.35
C GLY A 141 19.93 -3.39 5.08
N ILE A 142 18.94 -2.75 5.72
CA ILE A 142 17.53 -3.13 5.61
C ILE A 142 16.81 -2.14 4.69
N PHE A 143 16.02 -2.67 3.77
CA PHE A 143 15.05 -1.92 3.01
C PHE A 143 13.65 -2.25 3.50
N LEU A 144 12.91 -1.24 3.97
CA LEU A 144 11.51 -1.32 4.33
C LEU A 144 10.70 -0.69 3.20
N ILE A 145 9.75 -1.45 2.65
CA ILE A 145 8.85 -1.01 1.60
C ILE A 145 7.42 -1.38 1.93
N THR A 146 6.49 -0.57 1.43
CA THR A 146 5.09 -0.97 1.35
C THR A 146 4.67 -1.38 -0.06
N THR A 147 3.81 -2.38 -0.12
CA THR A 147 3.20 -2.90 -1.35
C THR A 147 1.69 -2.75 -1.30
N VAL A 148 1.07 -2.74 -2.48
CA VAL A 148 -0.38 -2.82 -2.67
C VAL A 148 -0.60 -3.78 -3.83
N GLY A 149 -1.08 -4.99 -3.54
CA GLY A 149 -1.48 -5.99 -4.54
C GLY A 149 -2.98 -5.91 -4.83
N SER A 150 -3.41 -6.44 -5.97
CA SER A 150 -4.82 -6.33 -6.39
C SER A 150 -5.77 -7.07 -5.47
N VAL A 151 -5.38 -8.23 -4.92
CA VAL A 151 -6.19 -8.98 -3.95
C VAL A 151 -6.40 -8.17 -2.67
N SER A 152 -5.33 -7.54 -2.17
CA SER A 152 -5.35 -6.75 -0.94
C SER A 152 -6.11 -5.43 -1.04
N TYR A 153 -6.16 -4.87 -2.25
CA TYR A 153 -6.75 -3.56 -2.56
C TYR A 153 -8.07 -3.69 -3.33
N PHE A 154 -8.57 -4.92 -3.47
CA PHE A 154 -9.72 -5.24 -4.29
C PHE A 154 -10.95 -4.43 -3.88
N THR A 155 -11.16 -4.28 -2.57
CA THR A 155 -12.33 -3.58 -2.05
C THR A 155 -12.29 -2.07 -2.30
N GLU A 156 -11.09 -1.49 -2.38
CA GLU A 156 -10.84 -0.10 -2.74
C GLU A 156 -11.05 0.10 -4.24
N THR A 157 -10.59 -0.85 -5.08
CA THR A 157 -10.90 -0.88 -6.52
C THR A 157 -12.42 -0.89 -6.76
N LEU A 158 -13.17 -1.73 -6.03
CA LEU A 158 -14.63 -1.76 -6.11
C LEU A 158 -15.28 -0.46 -5.65
N ARG A 159 -14.80 0.16 -4.56
CA ARG A 159 -15.27 1.49 -4.13
C ARG A 159 -14.96 2.55 -5.20
N ARG A 160 -13.83 2.44 -5.90
CA ARG A 160 -13.52 3.39 -6.99
C ARG A 160 -14.49 3.25 -8.16
N LEU A 161 -14.85 2.03 -8.52
CA LEU A 161 -15.89 1.77 -9.53
C LEU A 161 -17.25 2.34 -9.15
N ILE A 162 -17.60 2.43 -7.86
CA ILE A 162 -18.79 3.16 -7.41
C ILE A 162 -18.72 4.65 -7.83
N ARG A 163 -17.56 5.29 -7.69
CA ARG A 163 -17.39 6.67 -8.17
C ARG A 163 -17.66 6.75 -9.67
N ASP A 164 -17.01 5.88 -10.45
CA ASP A 164 -17.10 5.92 -11.92
C ASP A 164 -18.48 5.53 -12.48
N ARG A 165 -19.24 4.74 -11.73
CA ARG A 165 -20.59 4.36 -12.11
C ARG A 165 -21.58 5.51 -11.98
N PHE A 166 -21.46 6.30 -10.91
CA PHE A 166 -22.52 7.25 -10.52
C PHE A 166 -22.13 8.73 -10.66
N PHE A 167 -20.85 9.05 -10.87
CA PHE A 167 -20.38 10.43 -10.95
C PHE A 167 -19.59 10.66 -12.24
N SER A 168 -19.75 11.86 -12.81
CA SER A 168 -18.93 12.26 -13.94
C SER A 168 -17.50 12.60 -13.48
N GLN A 169 -16.51 12.06 -14.18
CA GLN A 169 -15.09 12.35 -13.93
C GLN A 169 -14.72 13.82 -14.14
N ASN A 170 -15.54 14.58 -14.87
CA ASN A 170 -15.33 16.00 -15.13
C ASN A 170 -15.80 16.91 -13.99
N GLU A 171 -16.45 16.37 -12.95
CA GLU A 171 -16.90 17.15 -11.81
C GLU A 171 -15.71 17.68 -11.00
N PRO A 172 -15.75 18.93 -10.50
CA PRO A 172 -14.69 19.47 -9.64
C PRO A 172 -14.43 18.59 -8.41
N VAL A 173 -13.17 18.47 -8.00
CA VAL A 173 -12.72 17.64 -6.85
C VAL A 173 -13.55 17.92 -5.59
N GLU A 174 -13.78 19.19 -5.26
CA GLU A 174 -14.57 19.61 -4.09
C GLU A 174 -16.02 19.10 -4.15
N LYS A 175 -16.62 19.11 -5.34
CA LYS A 175 -17.99 18.64 -5.55
C LYS A 175 -18.05 17.11 -5.48
N GLN A 176 -17.09 16.40 -6.07
CA GLN A 176 -16.97 14.95 -5.92
C GLN A 176 -16.83 14.57 -4.43
N LEU A 177 -15.93 15.23 -3.71
CA LEU A 177 -15.70 14.98 -2.30
C LEU A 177 -16.98 15.14 -1.47
N LYS A 178 -17.72 16.23 -1.67
CA LYS A 178 -19.00 16.48 -0.97
C LYS A 178 -20.04 15.39 -1.23
N LEU A 179 -20.07 14.83 -2.44
CA LEU A 179 -21.01 13.77 -2.83
C LEU A 179 -20.59 12.38 -2.30
N LEU A 180 -19.29 12.12 -2.20
CA LEU A 180 -18.75 10.81 -1.80
C LEU A 180 -18.66 10.65 -0.28
N ILE A 181 -18.53 11.73 0.50
CA ILE A 181 -18.46 11.66 1.98
C ILE A 181 -19.66 10.91 2.58
N PRO A 182 -20.93 11.24 2.26
CA PRO A 182 -22.08 10.53 2.83
C PRO A 182 -22.11 9.03 2.52
N ILE A 183 -21.51 8.62 1.39
CA ILE A 183 -21.45 7.22 0.95
C ILE A 183 -20.35 6.47 1.72
N TYR A 184 -19.14 7.03 1.83
CA TYR A 184 -18.00 6.31 2.40
C TYR A 184 -17.79 6.52 3.89
N GLN A 185 -18.31 7.59 4.49
CA GLN A 185 -18.20 7.79 5.93
C GLN A 185 -18.75 6.59 6.73
N PRO A 186 -19.93 6.01 6.42
CA PRO A 186 -20.42 4.81 7.10
C PRO A 186 -19.52 3.59 6.89
N HIS A 187 -18.90 3.45 5.71
CA HIS A 187 -17.99 2.34 5.42
C HIS A 187 -16.72 2.47 6.27
N LEU A 188 -16.13 3.67 6.32
CA LEU A 188 -14.90 3.95 7.06
C LEU A 188 -15.10 3.86 8.57
N ASN A 189 -16.28 4.20 9.08
CA ASN A 189 -16.64 4.03 10.49
C ASN A 189 -16.62 2.56 10.96
N THR A 190 -16.61 1.58 10.05
CA THR A 190 -16.44 0.16 10.41
C THR A 190 -15.01 -0.18 10.80
N LEU A 191 -14.03 0.68 10.48
CA LEU A 191 -12.62 0.49 10.78
C LEU A 191 -12.25 1.13 12.13
N ILE A 192 -12.24 0.31 13.20
CA ILE A 192 -12.02 0.73 14.60
C ILE A 192 -10.74 1.58 14.79
N ASN A 193 -9.70 1.34 13.99
CA ASN A 193 -8.39 1.95 14.17
C ASN A 193 -7.99 2.94 13.05
N MET A 194 -8.94 3.38 12.22
CA MET A 194 -8.66 4.37 11.18
C MET A 194 -8.14 5.67 11.81
N SER A 195 -6.95 6.10 11.42
CA SER A 195 -6.31 7.34 11.89
C SER A 195 -6.34 8.47 10.86
N ARG A 196 -6.64 8.13 9.61
CA ARG A 196 -6.72 9.06 8.48
C ARG A 196 -8.08 9.75 8.47
N PRO A 197 -8.17 11.06 8.20
CA PRO A 197 -9.44 11.72 7.94
C PRO A 197 -10.19 11.09 6.75
N VAL A 198 -11.52 11.16 6.76
CA VAL A 198 -12.36 10.60 5.69
C VAL A 198 -12.11 11.32 4.38
N GLU A 199 -11.96 12.64 4.43
CA GLU A 199 -11.69 13.47 3.26
C GLU A 199 -10.36 13.10 2.61
N ASP A 200 -9.31 12.97 3.42
CA ASP A 200 -7.97 12.59 2.96
C ASP A 200 -7.99 11.18 2.34
N TRP A 201 -8.76 10.25 2.91
CA TRP A 201 -8.93 8.91 2.34
C TRP A 201 -9.69 8.94 1.01
N ILE A 202 -10.78 9.71 0.89
CA ILE A 202 -11.54 9.80 -0.37
C ILE A 202 -10.68 10.46 -1.46
N LEU A 203 -9.95 11.52 -1.13
CA LEU A 203 -9.10 12.22 -2.08
C LEU A 203 -8.03 11.30 -2.66
N ASP A 204 -7.36 10.53 -1.81
CA ASP A 204 -6.27 9.65 -2.20
C ASP A 204 -6.76 8.29 -2.73
N SER A 205 -7.72 7.63 -2.10
CA SER A 205 -8.10 6.27 -2.53
C SER A 205 -9.17 6.25 -3.62
N ILE A 206 -9.97 7.32 -3.76
CA ILE A 206 -11.11 7.35 -4.67
C ILE A 206 -10.96 8.41 -5.76
N ILE A 207 -10.77 9.68 -5.43
CA ILE A 207 -10.85 10.78 -6.41
C ILE A 207 -9.61 10.88 -7.28
N GLN A 208 -8.40 10.72 -6.72
CA GLN A 208 -7.18 10.92 -7.49
C GLN A 208 -7.14 10.04 -8.75
N PRO A 209 -6.63 10.53 -9.88
CA PRO A 209 -6.54 9.73 -11.10
C PRO A 209 -5.54 8.56 -10.93
N LEU A 210 -5.94 7.31 -11.24
CA LEU A 210 -5.08 6.13 -11.18
C LEU A 210 -4.99 5.40 -12.53
N GLN A 211 -5.62 5.92 -13.57
CA GLN A 211 -5.69 5.25 -14.86
C GLN A 211 -4.33 5.03 -15.56
N HIS A 212 -3.30 5.78 -15.16
CA HIS A 212 -1.94 5.68 -15.71
C HIS A 212 -0.95 5.01 -14.75
N VAL A 213 -1.40 4.60 -13.57
CA VAL A 213 -0.52 4.09 -12.52
C VAL A 213 -0.59 2.57 -12.41
N LYS A 214 0.41 2.00 -11.74
CA LYS A 214 0.52 0.55 -11.51
C LYS A 214 0.42 0.26 -10.01
N LEU A 215 -0.22 -0.84 -9.69
CA LEU A 215 -0.05 -1.49 -8.39
C LEU A 215 1.39 -2.00 -8.24
N LEU A 216 1.77 -2.37 -7.02
CA LEU A 216 3.06 -2.96 -6.73
C LEU A 216 2.87 -4.01 -5.65
N SER A 217 2.72 -5.28 -6.05
CA SER A 217 2.44 -6.40 -5.16
C SER A 217 3.70 -6.90 -4.44
N ILE A 218 3.53 -7.74 -3.42
CA ILE A 218 4.67 -8.43 -2.78
C ILE A 218 5.40 -9.32 -3.79
N PRO A 219 4.73 -10.14 -4.63
CA PRO A 219 5.39 -10.86 -5.72
C PRO A 219 6.21 -9.98 -6.66
N ASP A 220 5.72 -8.81 -7.07
CA ASP A 220 6.46 -7.91 -7.95
C ASP A 220 7.80 -7.49 -7.34
N VAL A 221 7.78 -7.05 -6.07
CA VAL A 221 8.99 -6.63 -5.36
C VAL A 221 9.96 -7.79 -5.19
N MET A 222 9.48 -8.96 -4.77
CA MET A 222 10.33 -10.13 -4.53
C MET A 222 10.99 -10.63 -5.82
N ASN A 223 10.22 -10.73 -6.91
CA ASN A 223 10.75 -11.17 -8.19
C ASN A 223 11.73 -10.14 -8.79
N HIS A 224 11.46 -8.85 -8.66
CA HIS A 224 12.30 -7.78 -9.21
C HIS A 224 13.63 -7.60 -8.46
N LEU A 225 13.63 -7.87 -7.15
CA LEU A 225 14.82 -7.75 -6.30
C LEU A 225 15.56 -9.07 -6.07
N ASP A 226 15.12 -10.17 -6.68
CA ASP A 226 15.70 -11.48 -6.46
C ASP A 226 17.21 -11.52 -6.74
N GLY A 227 17.94 -12.27 -5.91
CA GLY A 227 19.40 -12.33 -5.93
C GLY A 227 20.13 -11.08 -5.40
N ARG A 228 19.46 -9.94 -5.21
CA ARG A 228 20.03 -8.72 -4.61
C ARG A 228 19.58 -8.52 -3.18
N PHE A 229 18.31 -8.78 -2.92
CA PHE A 229 17.69 -8.66 -1.62
C PHE A 229 17.03 -9.97 -1.20
N GLU A 230 17.02 -10.24 0.10
CA GLU A 230 16.29 -11.36 0.70
C GLU A 230 15.24 -10.85 1.68
N VAL A 231 14.04 -11.42 1.65
CA VAL A 231 12.97 -11.06 2.61
C VAL A 231 13.41 -11.36 4.05
N LEU A 232 13.21 -10.36 4.92
CA LEU A 232 13.46 -10.44 6.35
C LEU A 232 12.15 -10.62 7.14
N GLY A 233 11.09 -9.91 6.74
CA GLY A 233 9.80 -9.96 7.43
C GLY A 233 8.70 -9.25 6.67
N SER A 234 7.46 -9.44 7.12
CA SER A 234 6.28 -8.81 6.53
C SER A 234 5.25 -8.42 7.59
N SER A 235 4.43 -7.43 7.24
CA SER A 235 3.21 -7.08 7.96
C SER A 235 2.05 -6.96 6.96
N PRO A 236 1.02 -7.81 7.01
CA PRO A 236 0.76 -8.86 8.01
C PRO A 236 1.85 -9.94 8.04
N LYS A 237 1.99 -10.64 9.17
CA LYS A 237 2.88 -11.82 9.27
C LYS A 237 2.22 -13.03 8.65
N PHE A 238 2.69 -13.44 7.48
CA PHE A 238 2.16 -14.63 6.75
C PHE A 238 3.25 -15.61 6.29
N ILE A 239 4.53 -15.20 6.34
CA ILE A 239 5.65 -16.02 5.88
C ILE A 239 5.92 -17.11 6.91
N GLU A 240 5.88 -18.36 6.46
CA GLU A 240 6.20 -19.52 7.29
C GLU A 240 7.38 -20.28 6.69
N ASP A 241 8.47 -20.36 7.46
CA ASP A 241 9.68 -21.09 7.08
C ASP A 241 10.01 -22.14 8.15
N TRP A 242 9.72 -23.40 7.82
CA TRP A 242 9.97 -24.56 8.69
C TRP A 242 11.32 -25.22 8.44
N ARG A 243 12.13 -24.68 7.52
CA ARG A 243 13.45 -25.25 7.22
C ARG A 243 14.36 -25.13 8.43
N TRP A 244 15.15 -26.17 8.70
CA TRP A 244 16.13 -26.09 9.76
C TRP A 244 17.29 -25.19 9.33
N TYR A 245 17.69 -24.24 10.19
CA TYR A 245 18.76 -23.29 9.85
C TYR A 245 20.08 -23.97 9.48
N LYS A 246 20.34 -25.21 9.94
CA LYS A 246 21.54 -25.97 9.57
C LYS A 246 21.49 -26.56 8.17
N ASP A 247 20.30 -26.70 7.59
CA ASP A 247 20.12 -27.15 6.21
C ASP A 247 20.34 -26.01 5.22
N ILE A 248 20.31 -24.75 5.69
CA ILE A 248 20.60 -23.55 4.89
C ILE A 248 22.12 -23.35 4.83
N ASN A 249 22.77 -24.07 3.91
CA ASN A 249 24.22 -24.09 3.76
C ASN A 249 24.74 -23.44 2.46
N SER A 250 23.86 -22.80 1.68
CA SER A 250 24.17 -22.07 0.46
C SER A 250 24.21 -20.55 0.66
N LYS A 251 24.94 -19.84 -0.21
CA LYS A 251 24.91 -18.37 -0.25
C LYS A 251 23.52 -17.82 -0.62
N THR A 252 22.82 -18.50 -1.52
CA THR A 252 21.41 -18.24 -1.84
C THR A 252 20.55 -18.99 -0.84
N LYS A 253 19.92 -18.30 0.11
CA LYS A 253 19.20 -18.97 1.21
C LYS A 253 17.76 -19.31 0.82
N GLY A 254 17.24 -18.75 -0.27
CA GLY A 254 15.92 -19.06 -0.82
C GLY A 254 14.75 -18.47 -0.02
N TYR A 255 15.00 -17.45 0.82
CA TYR A 255 13.94 -16.81 1.62
C TYR A 255 12.84 -16.18 0.75
N ASN A 256 13.20 -15.62 -0.41
CA ASN A 256 12.22 -15.05 -1.35
C ASN A 256 11.25 -16.12 -1.87
N GLN A 257 11.76 -17.31 -2.22
CA GLN A 257 10.91 -18.39 -2.71
C GLN A 257 9.94 -18.89 -1.63
N VAL A 258 10.41 -19.04 -0.39
CA VAL A 258 9.56 -19.40 0.75
C VAL A 258 8.48 -18.35 1.01
N ALA A 259 8.84 -17.06 0.90
CA ALA A 259 7.90 -15.96 1.05
C ALA A 259 6.86 -15.92 -0.08
N LEU A 260 7.26 -16.14 -1.34
CA LEU A 260 6.37 -16.27 -2.50
C LEU A 260 5.40 -17.44 -2.33
N ASP A 261 5.89 -18.61 -1.91
CA ASP A 261 5.03 -19.77 -1.70
C ASP A 261 4.05 -19.55 -0.54
N SER A 262 4.49 -18.90 0.54
CA SER A 262 3.61 -18.49 1.65
C SER A 262 2.55 -17.49 1.18
N TYR A 263 2.91 -16.53 0.32
CA TYR A 263 1.99 -15.53 -0.22
C TYR A 263 0.86 -16.21 -1.01
N TYR A 264 1.20 -16.99 -2.04
CA TYR A 264 0.19 -17.61 -2.92
C TYR A 264 -0.64 -18.71 -2.24
N ARG A 265 -0.22 -19.24 -1.09
CA ARG A 265 -1.05 -20.18 -0.30
C ARG A 265 -1.98 -19.48 0.70
N LYS A 266 -1.81 -18.16 0.89
CA LYS A 266 -2.52 -17.39 1.92
C LYS A 266 -3.16 -16.12 1.39
N ASN A 267 -3.03 -15.77 0.10
CA ASN A 267 -3.43 -14.46 -0.38
C ASN A 267 -4.94 -14.15 -0.24
N LEU A 268 -5.79 -15.17 -0.10
CA LEU A 268 -7.19 -14.99 0.31
C LEU A 268 -7.34 -14.22 1.64
N ASN A 269 -6.37 -14.33 2.56
CA ASN A 269 -6.34 -13.58 3.81
C ASN A 269 -6.08 -12.08 3.63
N PHE A 270 -5.64 -11.64 2.45
CA PHE A 270 -5.54 -10.20 2.14
C PHE A 270 -6.85 -9.63 1.61
N LEU A 271 -7.76 -10.47 1.11
CA LEU A 271 -9.01 -10.04 0.49
C LEU A 271 -10.03 -9.52 1.51
N ASP A 272 -10.07 -10.09 2.72
CA ASP A 272 -11.03 -9.72 3.76
C ASP A 272 -10.40 -9.73 5.16
N TYR A 273 -10.22 -8.55 5.75
CA TYR A 273 -9.54 -8.42 7.05
C TYR A 273 -10.30 -9.06 8.22
N ARG A 274 -11.62 -9.25 8.08
CA ARG A 274 -12.52 -9.75 9.12
C ARG A 274 -12.29 -11.21 9.46
N PHE A 275 -11.75 -11.95 8.49
CA PHE A 275 -11.58 -13.39 8.59
C PHE A 275 -10.11 -13.79 8.55
N ARG A 276 -9.88 -15.02 9.01
CA ARG A 276 -8.65 -15.76 8.76
C ARG A 276 -9.05 -17.05 8.08
N PHE A 277 -8.65 -17.19 6.82
CA PHE A 277 -8.91 -18.36 6.02
C PHE A 277 -7.76 -19.34 6.15
N ILE A 278 -8.09 -20.64 6.03
CA ILE A 278 -7.09 -21.70 5.97
C ILE A 278 -6.24 -21.56 4.71
N GLU A 279 -5.06 -22.16 4.73
CA GLU A 279 -4.21 -22.22 3.55
C GLU A 279 -4.92 -22.93 2.40
N HIS A 280 -4.68 -22.43 1.19
CA HIS A 280 -5.18 -23.00 -0.06
C HIS A 280 -4.01 -23.42 -0.97
N SER A 281 -4.32 -24.03 -2.11
CA SER A 281 -3.30 -24.37 -3.09
C SER A 281 -2.65 -23.12 -3.68
N LYS A 282 -1.44 -23.26 -4.21
CA LYS A 282 -0.72 -22.17 -4.87
C LYS A 282 -1.47 -21.73 -6.13
N GLU A 283 -2.02 -22.69 -6.87
CA GLU A 283 -2.79 -22.47 -8.08
C GLU A 283 -4.04 -21.63 -7.80
N PHE A 284 -4.73 -21.89 -6.67
CA PHE A 284 -5.86 -21.06 -6.23
C PHE A 284 -5.42 -19.62 -6.03
N GLY A 285 -4.32 -19.39 -5.30
CA GLY A 285 -3.87 -18.03 -5.02
C GLY A 285 -3.39 -17.29 -6.25
N MET A 286 -2.71 -17.98 -7.17
CA MET A 286 -2.31 -17.39 -8.46
C MET A 286 -3.54 -17.00 -9.29
N ASN A 287 -4.57 -17.86 -9.36
CA ASN A 287 -5.82 -17.56 -10.06
C ASN A 287 -6.57 -16.38 -9.41
N LEU A 288 -6.62 -16.31 -8.08
CA LEU A 288 -7.22 -15.18 -7.37
C LEU A 288 -6.50 -13.87 -7.68
N GLU A 289 -5.16 -13.89 -7.72
CA GLU A 289 -4.35 -12.70 -8.08
C GLU A 289 -4.65 -12.23 -9.50
N GLU A 290 -4.67 -13.14 -10.47
CA GLU A 290 -4.95 -12.84 -11.88
C GLU A 290 -6.33 -12.18 -12.06
N LEU A 291 -7.36 -12.74 -11.43
CA LEU A 291 -8.71 -12.18 -11.50
C LEU A 291 -8.80 -10.79 -10.83
N CYS A 292 -8.12 -10.59 -9.70
CA CYS A 292 -8.09 -9.28 -9.05
C CYS A 292 -7.29 -8.25 -9.86
N ASP A 293 -6.18 -8.65 -10.50
CA ASP A 293 -5.39 -7.80 -11.41
C ASP A 293 -6.20 -7.40 -12.64
N GLU A 294 -6.98 -8.32 -13.20
CA GLU A 294 -7.90 -8.01 -14.30
C GLU A 294 -8.97 -7.01 -13.88
N THR A 295 -9.48 -7.10 -12.64
CA THR A 295 -10.42 -6.10 -12.10
C THR A 295 -9.80 -4.71 -12.03
N TRP A 296 -8.55 -4.60 -11.56
CA TRP A 296 -7.81 -3.34 -11.56
C TRP A 296 -7.62 -2.79 -12.98
N THR A 297 -7.25 -3.66 -13.92
CA THR A 297 -7.04 -3.32 -15.33
C THR A 297 -8.32 -2.80 -15.98
N ILE A 298 -9.46 -3.46 -15.73
CA ILE A 298 -10.77 -3.03 -16.21
C ILE A 298 -11.15 -1.68 -15.59
N MET A 299 -10.93 -1.47 -14.29
CA MET A 299 -11.19 -0.18 -13.62
C MET A 299 -10.39 0.96 -14.27
N CYS A 300 -9.10 0.78 -14.51
CA CYS A 300 -8.27 1.78 -15.20
C CYS A 300 -8.75 2.05 -16.64
N SER A 301 -9.28 1.04 -17.33
CA SER A 301 -9.83 1.16 -18.68
C SER A 301 -11.15 1.96 -18.70
N ILE A 302 -12.04 1.71 -17.73
CA ILE A 302 -13.28 2.48 -17.52
C ILE A 302 -12.93 3.96 -17.28
N GLU A 303 -11.89 4.25 -16.51
CA GLU A 303 -11.45 5.62 -16.26
C GLU A 303 -10.90 6.35 -17.47
N LYS A 304 -10.27 5.63 -18.39
CA LYS A 304 -9.82 6.20 -19.66
C LYS A 304 -10.98 6.45 -20.63
N ASN A 305 -12.20 6.06 -20.27
CA ASN A 305 -13.35 6.02 -21.18
C ASN A 305 -13.06 5.21 -22.45
N GLU A 306 -12.31 4.12 -22.31
CA GLU A 306 -12.05 3.20 -23.42
C GLU A 306 -13.37 2.49 -23.79
N ASN A 307 -13.82 2.65 -25.03
CA ASN A 307 -15.09 2.07 -25.49
C ASN A 307 -14.91 0.58 -25.84
N ASN A 308 -14.76 -0.27 -24.81
CA ASN A 308 -14.42 -1.69 -24.93
C ASN A 308 -15.35 -2.63 -24.13
N GLY A 309 -16.53 -2.16 -23.73
CA GLY A 309 -17.45 -2.95 -22.91
C GLY A 309 -16.93 -3.21 -21.49
N GLY A 310 -16.15 -2.28 -20.91
CA GLY A 310 -15.49 -2.47 -19.61
C GLY A 310 -16.42 -2.91 -18.47
N TRP A 311 -17.67 -2.43 -18.44
CA TRP A 311 -18.65 -2.86 -17.42
C TRP A 311 -19.08 -4.33 -17.58
N ASP A 312 -19.31 -4.81 -18.80
CA ASP A 312 -19.69 -6.21 -19.03
C ASP A 312 -18.54 -7.16 -18.65
N ARG A 313 -17.33 -6.82 -19.08
CA ARG A 313 -16.09 -7.51 -18.68
C ARG A 313 -15.90 -7.53 -17.18
N LEU A 314 -16.16 -6.41 -16.51
CA LEU A 314 -16.11 -6.34 -15.05
C LEU A 314 -17.06 -7.38 -14.44
N PHE A 315 -18.32 -7.40 -14.85
CA PHE A 315 -19.31 -8.30 -14.25
C PHE A 315 -19.02 -9.78 -14.49
N GLU A 316 -18.49 -10.14 -15.67
CA GLU A 316 -18.00 -11.50 -15.94
C GLU A 316 -16.83 -11.88 -15.02
N ASN A 317 -15.89 -10.96 -14.83
CA ASN A 317 -14.75 -11.18 -13.96
C ASN A 317 -15.15 -11.27 -12.47
N LEU A 318 -16.05 -10.40 -12.00
CA LEU A 318 -16.58 -10.46 -10.64
C LEU A 318 -17.36 -11.76 -10.38
N SER A 319 -18.06 -12.30 -11.38
CA SER A 319 -18.70 -13.63 -11.29
C SER A 319 -17.64 -14.74 -11.11
N SER A 320 -16.55 -14.67 -11.86
CA SER A 320 -15.45 -15.63 -11.76
C SER A 320 -14.78 -15.58 -10.37
N ILE A 321 -14.56 -14.38 -9.83
CA ILE A 321 -14.05 -14.20 -8.46
C ILE A 321 -15.04 -14.76 -7.43
N HIS A 322 -16.32 -14.44 -7.58
CA HIS A 322 -17.38 -14.95 -6.69
C HIS A 322 -17.35 -16.47 -6.64
N ASP A 323 -17.35 -17.14 -7.78
CA ASP A 323 -17.37 -18.60 -7.86
C ASP A 323 -16.10 -19.23 -7.27
N LEU A 324 -14.95 -18.59 -7.48
CA LEU A 324 -13.68 -19.01 -6.89
C LEU A 324 -13.71 -18.94 -5.36
N ILE A 325 -14.27 -17.87 -4.78
CA ILE A 325 -14.23 -17.65 -3.33
C ILE A 325 -15.47 -18.15 -2.58
N LEU A 326 -16.53 -18.57 -3.28
CA LEU A 326 -17.82 -18.92 -2.68
C LEU A 326 -17.71 -19.98 -1.58
N GLN A 327 -16.95 -21.05 -1.84
CA GLN A 327 -16.72 -22.12 -0.87
C GLN A 327 -15.75 -21.71 0.25
N PRO A 328 -14.52 -21.20 -0.04
CA PRO A 328 -13.56 -20.90 1.02
C PRO A 328 -13.88 -19.63 1.83
N ALA A 329 -14.67 -18.69 1.29
CA ALA A 329 -14.99 -17.41 1.91
C ALA A 329 -16.45 -16.95 1.64
N PRO A 330 -17.46 -17.68 2.13
CA PRO A 330 -18.87 -17.45 1.78
C PRO A 330 -19.41 -16.07 2.17
N GLU A 331 -18.98 -15.50 3.31
CA GLU A 331 -19.42 -14.15 3.71
C GLU A 331 -18.77 -13.04 2.87
N THR A 332 -17.54 -13.28 2.39
CA THR A 332 -16.87 -12.39 1.43
C THR A 332 -17.54 -12.49 0.07
N ALA A 333 -17.90 -13.70 -0.39
CA ALA A 333 -18.66 -13.92 -1.62
C ALA A 333 -20.03 -13.20 -1.60
N LYS A 334 -20.77 -13.28 -0.50
CA LYS A 334 -22.04 -12.54 -0.33
C LYS A 334 -21.87 -11.02 -0.38
N ALA A 335 -20.76 -10.50 0.16
CA ALA A 335 -20.47 -9.07 0.08
C ALA A 335 -20.10 -8.64 -1.36
N LEU A 336 -19.41 -9.52 -2.10
CA LEU A 336 -19.13 -9.33 -3.53
C LEU A 336 -20.41 -9.36 -4.37
N GLU A 337 -21.31 -10.31 -4.11
CA GLU A 337 -22.61 -10.37 -4.77
C GLU A 337 -23.41 -9.09 -4.53
N GLU A 338 -23.49 -8.62 -3.27
CA GLU A 338 -24.20 -7.39 -2.88
C GLU A 338 -23.71 -6.17 -3.68
N VAL A 339 -22.39 -5.92 -3.70
CA VAL A 339 -21.83 -4.77 -4.44
C VAL A 339 -21.94 -4.95 -5.96
N THR A 340 -21.87 -6.18 -6.46
CA THR A 340 -22.01 -6.45 -7.90
C THR A 340 -23.41 -6.14 -8.39
N ILE A 341 -24.45 -6.59 -7.66
CA ILE A 341 -25.85 -6.26 -7.95
C ILE A 341 -26.06 -4.74 -7.89
N TRP A 342 -25.48 -4.11 -6.87
CA TRP A 342 -25.61 -2.67 -6.68
C TRP A 342 -24.91 -1.85 -7.77
N LEU A 343 -23.75 -2.28 -8.27
CA LEU A 343 -23.09 -1.62 -9.40
C LEU A 343 -23.90 -1.73 -10.72
N LYS A 344 -24.67 -2.81 -10.90
CA LYS A 344 -25.54 -2.98 -12.07
C LYS A 344 -26.71 -2.00 -12.04
N ASP A 345 -27.53 -2.09 -10.99
CA ASP A 345 -28.87 -1.49 -10.94
C ASP A 345 -29.18 -0.76 -9.62
N GLY A 346 -28.18 -0.52 -8.78
CA GLY A 346 -28.35 0.04 -7.43
C GLY A 346 -28.64 1.54 -7.40
N ASP A 347 -29.16 1.98 -6.24
CA ASP A 347 -29.37 3.38 -5.88
C ASP A 347 -28.35 3.78 -4.81
N LEU A 348 -27.74 4.96 -4.96
CA LEU A 348 -26.82 5.56 -3.97
C LEU A 348 -27.43 5.68 -2.56
N ASN A 349 -28.75 5.74 -2.45
CA ASN A 349 -29.45 5.80 -1.17
C ASN A 349 -29.60 4.44 -0.47
N ASN A 350 -29.38 3.33 -1.18
CA ASN A 350 -29.50 2.00 -0.60
C ASN A 350 -28.20 1.62 0.12
N PRO A 351 -28.26 1.28 1.41
CA PRO A 351 -27.07 0.90 2.16
C PRO A 351 -26.52 -0.44 1.66
N LEU A 352 -25.20 -0.60 1.75
CA LEU A 352 -24.46 -1.82 1.44
C LEU A 352 -23.95 -2.47 2.74
N PRO A 353 -24.80 -3.10 3.56
CA PRO A 353 -24.40 -3.54 4.90
C PRO A 353 -23.29 -4.59 4.89
N ARG A 354 -23.19 -5.46 3.88
CA ARG A 354 -22.13 -6.48 3.82
C ARG A 354 -20.84 -5.90 3.28
N PHE A 355 -20.92 -5.14 2.19
CA PHE A 355 -19.77 -4.53 1.53
C PHE A 355 -19.16 -3.37 2.33
N SER A 356 -19.97 -2.58 3.06
CA SER A 356 -19.46 -1.50 3.92
C SER A 356 -18.49 -1.98 4.99
N ASN A 357 -18.71 -3.19 5.51
CA ASN A 357 -17.84 -3.84 6.48
C ASN A 357 -16.68 -4.63 5.83
N TRP A 358 -16.75 -4.87 4.53
CA TRP A 358 -15.73 -5.63 3.82
C TRP A 358 -14.59 -4.71 3.36
N TRP A 359 -13.43 -4.93 3.97
CA TRP A 359 -12.17 -4.29 3.58
C TRP A 359 -11.11 -5.35 3.33
N GLY A 360 -10.23 -5.09 2.36
CA GLY A 360 -9.00 -5.85 2.24
C GLY A 360 -8.01 -5.50 3.35
N ARG A 361 -6.84 -6.11 3.30
CA ARG A 361 -5.70 -5.72 4.13
C ARG A 361 -4.92 -4.54 3.55
N GLY A 362 -5.43 -3.90 2.49
CA GLY A 362 -4.94 -2.64 1.94
C GLY A 362 -3.45 -2.70 1.69
N GLN A 363 -2.71 -1.69 2.13
CA GLN A 363 -1.25 -1.65 2.07
C GLN A 363 -0.59 -2.71 2.96
N GLN A 364 0.32 -3.51 2.40
CA GLN A 364 1.18 -4.42 3.16
C GLN A 364 2.59 -3.86 3.29
N TYR A 365 3.36 -4.39 4.23
CA TYR A 365 4.75 -4.04 4.47
C TYR A 365 5.65 -5.25 4.25
N LEU A 366 6.81 -5.00 3.67
CA LEU A 366 7.88 -5.96 3.46
C LEU A 366 9.19 -5.33 3.92
N SER A 367 10.01 -6.08 4.63
CA SER A 367 11.41 -5.73 4.88
C SER A 367 12.32 -6.72 4.18
N LEU A 368 13.41 -6.22 3.61
CA LEU A 368 14.40 -7.01 2.91
C LEU A 368 15.81 -6.63 3.36
N ILE A 369 16.72 -7.59 3.37
CA ILE A 369 18.15 -7.36 3.61
C ILE A 369 18.91 -7.30 2.28
N ASN A 370 19.78 -6.30 2.13
CA ASN A 370 20.65 -6.18 0.96
C ASN A 370 21.84 -7.15 1.07
N ASN A 371 22.04 -8.01 0.08
CA ASN A 371 23.13 -8.98 0.06
C ASN A 371 24.37 -8.53 -0.75
N GLN A 372 24.29 -7.41 -1.47
CA GLN A 372 25.35 -6.95 -2.38
C GLN A 372 26.43 -6.13 -1.67
#